data_AF-A0A8B9UF08-F1
#
_entry.id   AF-A0A8B9UF08-F1
#
_cell.length_a   1.000
_cell.length_b   1.000
_cell.length_c   1.000
_cell.angle_alpha   90.00
_cell.angle_beta   90.00
_cell.angle_gamma   90.00
#
_symmetry.space_group_name_H-M   'P 1'
#
loop_
_entity.id
_entity.type
_entity.pdbx_description
1 polymer ?
#
loop_
_entity_poly.entity_id
_entity_poly.type
_entity_poly.pdbx_seq_one_letter_code
_entity_poly.pdbx_strand_id
1 'polypeptide(L)'
;TTFFRSIFRVLPLLLVLSPVNSSSCTMGNKTAEIRVKYENILSHDIDELVNMSAEYRDRCCKNKKHEHSKVFFCNDTQEIESLQSMACNMLKFFNKQKIIKEFRWKAALVSCGTLQVLQCKCERHKKEKVCMQINTHNNEDRETGEQSKKKCNHEFCELKENISSLRSCWNKFEKIISR
;
A
#
# COMPACT_ATOMS: atom_id res chain seq x y z
N THR A 1 -53.15 17.25 -33.50
CA THR A 1 -52.08 17.98 -32.80
C THR A 1 -52.42 18.03 -31.33
N THR A 2 -51.79 17.21 -30.48
CA THR A 2 -51.50 17.53 -29.06
C THR A 2 -50.64 16.44 -28.41
N PHE A 3 -49.55 16.90 -27.81
CA PHE A 3 -48.64 16.21 -26.90
C PHE A 3 -49.33 15.85 -25.58
N PHE A 4 -48.86 14.81 -24.88
CA PHE A 4 -48.18 14.95 -23.57
C PHE A 4 -47.37 13.68 -23.25
N ARG A 5 -46.08 13.91 -22.95
CA ARG A 5 -45.07 12.94 -22.49
C ARG A 5 -45.01 12.93 -20.97
N SER A 6 -44.47 11.83 -20.42
CA SER A 6 -43.87 11.68 -19.09
C SER A 6 -44.90 11.53 -17.95
N ILE A 7 -44.72 10.82 -16.83
CA ILE A 7 -43.58 10.55 -15.93
C ILE A 7 -43.99 9.24 -15.20
N PHE A 8 -43.21 8.16 -15.12
CA PHE A 8 -42.45 7.77 -13.93
C PHE A 8 -41.76 6.44 -14.26
N ARG A 9 -40.60 6.48 -14.93
CA ARG A 9 -39.63 5.38 -14.84
C ARG A 9 -38.61 5.78 -13.77
N VAL A 10 -39.05 5.81 -12.51
CA VAL A 10 -38.11 5.87 -11.40
C VAL A 10 -37.45 4.51 -11.36
N LEU A 11 -36.25 4.44 -11.94
CA LEU A 11 -35.32 3.34 -11.71
C LEU A 11 -35.16 3.25 -10.19
N PRO A 12 -35.46 2.12 -9.54
CA PRO A 12 -35.12 1.98 -8.14
C PRO A 12 -33.59 2.10 -8.09
N LEU A 13 -33.11 3.20 -7.50
CA LEU A 13 -31.74 3.31 -7.04
C LEU A 13 -31.58 2.23 -5.98
N LEU A 14 -31.16 1.04 -6.41
CA LEU A 14 -30.59 0.04 -5.53
C LEU A 14 -29.34 0.68 -4.93
N LEU A 15 -29.52 1.38 -3.81
CA LEU A 15 -28.46 1.67 -2.87
C LEU A 15 -28.01 0.33 -2.32
N VAL A 16 -27.13 -0.34 -3.07
CA VAL A 16 -26.33 -1.44 -2.57
C VAL A 16 -25.41 -0.79 -1.54
N LEU A 17 -25.85 -0.80 -0.29
CA LEU A 17 -24.97 -0.64 0.85
C LEU A 17 -24.00 -1.81 0.78
N SER A 18 -22.87 -1.61 0.11
CA SER A 18 -21.72 -2.50 0.23
C SER A 18 -21.44 -2.62 1.72
N PRO A 19 -21.24 -3.83 2.27
CA PRO A 19 -20.96 -3.98 3.69
C PRO A 19 -19.70 -3.18 4.02
N VAL A 20 -19.91 -2.01 4.61
CA VAL A 20 -18.89 -1.25 5.32
C VAL A 20 -18.71 -2.02 6.63
N ASN A 21 -17.54 -2.61 6.85
CA ASN A 21 -17.12 -3.38 8.03
C ASN A 21 -17.19 -4.90 7.94
N SER A 22 -16.61 -5.51 6.91
CA SER A 22 -15.76 -6.67 7.21
C SER A 22 -14.31 -6.27 6.96
N SER A 23 -13.57 -5.93 8.00
CA SER A 23 -12.11 -5.88 7.88
C SER A 23 -11.67 -7.23 7.30
N SER A 24 -11.02 -7.25 6.13
CA SER A 24 -10.59 -8.52 5.51
C SER A 24 -9.46 -9.22 6.28
N CYS A 25 -9.11 -8.68 7.45
CA CYS A 25 -8.05 -9.10 8.32
C CYS A 25 -8.61 -10.01 9.43
N THR A 26 -8.08 -11.22 9.54
CA THR A 26 -8.51 -12.18 10.58
C THR A 26 -7.79 -12.01 11.91
N MET A 27 -6.82 -11.08 11.98
CA MET A 27 -5.86 -10.98 13.08
C MET A 27 -6.21 -9.96 14.18
N GLY A 28 -7.39 -9.33 14.13
CA GLY A 28 -7.77 -8.15 14.92
C GLY A 28 -7.52 -8.21 16.44
N ASN A 29 -7.41 -9.39 17.03
CA ASN A 29 -7.26 -9.58 18.48
C ASN A 29 -5.97 -10.32 18.91
N LYS A 30 -5.04 -10.62 17.99
CA LYS A 30 -3.85 -11.44 18.26
C LYS A 30 -2.55 -10.61 18.28
N THR A 31 -2.53 -9.56 19.09
CA THR A 31 -1.45 -8.56 19.14
C THR A 31 -0.07 -9.16 19.40
N ALA A 32 0.05 -10.14 20.31
CA ALA A 32 1.33 -10.81 20.59
C ALA A 32 1.86 -11.61 19.37
N GLU A 33 0.99 -12.34 18.67
CA GLU A 33 1.40 -13.08 17.47
C GLU A 33 1.79 -12.12 16.33
N ILE A 34 1.06 -11.00 16.20
CA ILE A 34 1.41 -9.94 15.24
C ILE A 34 2.79 -9.37 15.56
N ARG A 35 3.07 -9.05 16.83
CA ARG A 35 4.35 -8.49 17.26
C ARG A 35 5.51 -9.41 16.90
N VAL A 36 5.42 -10.70 17.24
CA VAL A 36 6.47 -11.68 16.93
C VAL A 36 6.71 -11.79 15.42
N LYS A 37 5.65 -11.79 14.61
CA LYS A 37 5.80 -11.84 13.15
C LYS A 37 6.37 -10.53 12.59
N TYR A 38 5.95 -9.39 13.12
CA TYR A 38 6.49 -8.09 12.71
C TYR A 38 7.99 -8.01 12.99
N GLU A 39 8.41 -8.32 14.23
CA GLU A 39 9.81 -8.26 14.66
C GLU A 39 10.69 -9.21 13.82
N ASN A 40 10.25 -10.45 13.60
CA ASN A 40 11.09 -11.47 12.95
C ASN A 40 11.01 -11.51 11.42
N ILE A 41 9.93 -11.01 10.82
CA ILE A 41 9.67 -11.19 9.38
C ILE A 41 9.68 -9.86 8.63
N LEU A 42 9.21 -8.77 9.23
CA LEU A 42 8.85 -7.57 8.47
C LEU A 42 9.65 -6.31 8.85
N SER A 43 10.07 -6.19 10.10
CA SER A 43 10.72 -4.99 10.65
C SER A 43 11.95 -4.57 9.82
N HIS A 44 12.85 -5.53 9.56
CA HIS A 44 14.06 -5.34 8.78
C HIS A 44 13.76 -4.93 7.34
N ASP A 45 12.78 -5.57 6.69
CA ASP A 45 12.42 -5.24 5.30
C ASP A 45 11.85 -3.83 5.17
N ILE A 46 11.10 -3.36 6.17
CA ILE A 46 10.62 -1.97 6.23
C ILE A 46 11.81 -1.01 6.38
N ASP A 47 12.76 -1.30 7.26
CA ASP A 47 13.95 -0.45 7.46
C ASP A 47 14.79 -0.34 6.20
N GLU A 48 15.03 -1.46 5.53
CA GLU A 48 15.75 -1.49 4.25
C GLU A 48 15.01 -0.70 3.16
N LEU A 49 13.68 -0.85 3.07
CA LEU A 49 12.87 -0.08 2.12
C LEU A 49 12.93 1.43 2.40
N VAL A 50 12.89 1.83 3.66
CA VAL A 50 13.02 3.23 4.09
C VAL A 50 14.41 3.77 3.71
N ASN A 51 15.47 3.00 3.95
CA ASN A 51 16.83 3.39 3.58
C ASN A 51 16.99 3.56 2.06
N MET A 52 16.52 2.59 1.27
CA MET A 52 16.47 2.72 -0.20
C MET A 52 15.72 3.98 -0.62
N SER A 53 14.58 4.28 0.04
CA SER A 53 13.80 5.47 -0.26
C SER A 53 14.58 6.76 0.00
N ALA A 54 15.45 6.80 1.01
CA ALA A 54 16.26 7.95 1.37
C ALA A 54 17.44 8.15 0.40
N GLU A 55 18.10 7.06 -0.01
CA GLU A 55 19.23 7.08 -0.95
C GLU A 55 18.85 7.64 -2.32
N TYR A 56 17.65 7.28 -2.80
CA TYR A 56 17.13 7.81 -4.05
C TYR A 56 16.72 9.29 -3.91
N ARG A 57 17.66 10.17 -4.27
CA ARG A 57 17.41 11.61 -4.39
C ARG A 57 16.54 11.89 -5.63
N ASP A 58 15.33 12.38 -5.41
CA ASP A 58 14.55 13.04 -6.45
C ASP A 58 14.37 14.51 -6.07
N ARG A 59 14.87 15.42 -6.92
CA ARG A 59 14.72 16.88 -6.74
C ARG A 59 13.25 17.32 -6.82
N CYS A 60 12.36 16.45 -7.30
CA CYS A 60 10.96 16.75 -7.55
C CYS A 60 9.99 16.50 -6.40
N CYS A 61 10.35 15.74 -5.37
CA CYS A 61 9.41 15.48 -4.27
C CYS A 61 9.26 16.68 -3.31
N LYS A 62 9.68 17.89 -3.72
CA LYS A 62 9.51 19.11 -2.95
C LYS A 62 8.05 19.55 -2.95
N ASN A 63 7.45 19.57 -1.75
CA ASN A 63 6.36 20.44 -1.26
C ASN A 63 5.30 20.90 -2.29
N LYS A 64 4.87 20.07 -3.23
CA LYS A 64 3.56 20.33 -3.83
C LYS A 64 2.54 19.90 -2.79
N LYS A 65 1.83 20.87 -2.20
CA LYS A 65 0.50 20.64 -1.65
C LYS A 65 -0.31 20.02 -2.76
N HIS A 66 -0.24 18.70 -2.89
CA HIS A 66 -1.11 17.99 -3.79
C HIS A 66 -2.49 18.11 -3.13
N GLU A 67 -3.34 18.98 -3.67
CA GLU A 67 -4.76 19.10 -3.28
C GLU A 67 -5.49 17.73 -3.30
N HIS A 68 -4.85 16.70 -3.90
CA HIS A 68 -5.34 15.33 -3.97
C HIS A 68 -4.28 14.25 -3.67
N SER A 69 -3.14 14.56 -3.03
CA SER A 69 -2.27 13.46 -2.56
C SER A 69 -3.06 12.74 -1.50
N LYS A 70 -3.43 11.50 -1.78
CA LYS A 70 -3.99 10.59 -0.78
C LYS A 70 -2.86 10.26 0.18
N VAL A 71 -2.52 11.20 1.05
CA VAL A 71 -1.64 10.97 2.18
C VAL A 71 -2.39 9.95 3.02
N PHE A 72 -1.82 8.75 3.11
CA PHE A 72 -2.42 7.71 3.92
C PHE A 72 -2.23 8.13 5.37
N PHE A 73 -3.34 8.49 6.00
CA PHE A 73 -3.39 8.73 7.43
C PHE A 73 -3.51 7.39 8.14
N CYS A 74 -2.69 7.21 9.18
CA CYS A 74 -2.83 6.09 10.10
C CYS A 74 -3.90 6.48 11.13
N ASN A 75 -5.09 5.89 11.01
CA ASN A 75 -6.14 6.08 11.99
C ASN A 75 -5.79 5.32 13.27
N ASP A 76 -5.67 6.02 14.39
CA ASP A 76 -5.26 5.49 15.70
C ASP A 76 -6.31 4.54 16.33
N THR A 77 -7.49 4.40 15.74
CA THR A 77 -8.50 3.39 16.15
C THR A 77 -8.64 2.25 15.15
N GLN A 78 -7.96 2.33 14.01
CA GLN A 78 -8.07 1.42 12.87
C GLN A 78 -6.70 1.22 12.22
N GLU A 79 -5.65 0.98 13.00
CA GLU A 79 -4.28 0.84 12.48
C GLU A 79 -4.17 -0.35 11.53
N ILE A 80 -4.81 -1.48 11.85
CA ILE A 80 -4.79 -2.68 11.00
C ILE A 80 -5.39 -2.39 9.62
N GLU A 81 -6.54 -1.70 9.58
CA GLU A 81 -7.20 -1.32 8.32
C GLU A 81 -6.38 -0.27 7.56
N SER A 82 -5.75 0.66 8.29
CA SER A 82 -4.85 1.67 7.73
C SER A 82 -3.64 1.01 7.07
N LEU A 83 -2.98 0.07 7.76
CA LEU A 83 -1.84 -0.71 7.28
C LEU A 83 -2.22 -1.58 6.08
N GLN A 84 -3.37 -2.26 6.13
CA GLN A 84 -3.90 -3.02 5.01
C GLN A 84 -4.09 -2.11 3.78
N SER A 85 -4.74 -0.95 3.95
CA SER A 85 -4.99 0.01 2.87
C SER A 85 -3.70 0.53 2.25
N MET A 86 -2.73 0.91 3.09
CA MET A 86 -1.39 1.36 2.67
C MET A 86 -0.66 0.27 1.87
N ALA A 87 -0.57 -0.95 2.42
CA ALA A 87 0.07 -2.09 1.76
C ALA A 87 -0.61 -2.42 0.42
N CYS A 88 -1.93 -2.51 0.40
CA CYS A 88 -2.67 -2.72 -0.82
C CYS A 88 -2.43 -1.59 -1.83
N ASN A 89 -2.34 -0.32 -1.41
CA ASN A 89 -2.10 0.77 -2.34
C ASN A 89 -0.67 0.74 -2.91
N MET A 90 0.33 0.38 -2.10
CA MET A 90 1.72 0.23 -2.55
C MET A 90 1.90 -0.83 -3.64
N LEU A 91 1.10 -1.91 -3.62
CA LEU A 91 1.14 -2.94 -4.69
C LEU A 91 0.82 -2.40 -6.09
N LYS A 92 0.18 -1.23 -6.23
CA LYS A 92 -0.07 -0.62 -7.55
C LYS A 92 1.22 -0.20 -8.27
N PHE A 93 2.31 0.02 -7.53
CA PHE A 93 3.59 0.45 -8.09
C PHE A 93 4.41 -0.71 -8.65
N PHE A 94 4.05 -1.96 -8.36
CA PHE A 94 4.81 -3.13 -8.76
C PHE A 94 5.07 -3.20 -10.27
N ASN A 95 4.14 -2.74 -11.11
CA ASN A 95 4.28 -2.75 -12.58
C ASN A 95 4.72 -1.40 -13.17
N LYS A 96 5.06 -0.40 -12.34
CA LYS A 96 5.43 0.94 -12.81
C LYS A 96 6.89 0.98 -13.23
N GLN A 97 7.15 0.78 -14.52
CA GLN A 97 8.50 0.73 -15.10
C GLN A 97 9.32 2.02 -14.91
N LYS A 98 8.67 3.16 -14.65
CA LYS A 98 9.36 4.42 -14.34
C LYS A 98 10.03 4.41 -12.95
N ILE A 99 9.70 3.44 -12.11
CA ILE A 99 10.29 3.21 -10.79
C ILE A 99 11.32 2.08 -10.91
N ILE A 100 12.44 2.25 -10.20
CA ILE A 100 13.56 1.29 -10.18
C ILE A 100 13.03 -0.09 -9.79
N LYS A 101 13.44 -1.13 -10.55
CA LYS A 101 12.96 -2.52 -10.40
C LYS A 101 13.12 -3.01 -8.96
N GLU A 102 14.31 -2.87 -8.40
CA GLU A 102 14.62 -3.25 -7.02
C GLU A 102 13.74 -2.51 -6.01
N PHE A 103 13.59 -1.19 -6.16
CA PHE A 103 12.77 -0.39 -5.25
C PHE A 103 11.27 -0.77 -5.28
N ARG A 104 10.69 -0.95 -6.47
CA ARG A 104 9.28 -1.40 -6.59
C ARG A 104 9.10 -2.85 -6.13
N TRP A 105 10.13 -3.69 -6.24
CA TRP A 105 10.12 -5.07 -5.76
C TRP A 105 10.13 -5.10 -4.22
N LYS A 106 11.09 -4.42 -3.58
CA LYS A 106 11.16 -4.33 -2.12
C LYS A 106 9.90 -3.72 -1.52
N ALA A 107 9.34 -2.68 -2.16
CA ALA A 107 8.05 -2.11 -1.75
C ALA A 107 6.91 -3.13 -1.79
N ALA A 108 6.86 -3.96 -2.81
CA ALA A 108 5.84 -4.99 -2.94
C ALA A 108 6.07 -6.15 -1.94
N LEU A 109 7.32 -6.52 -1.67
CA LEU A 109 7.69 -7.49 -0.64
C LEU A 109 7.21 -7.03 0.75
N VAL A 110 7.52 -5.79 1.15
CA VAL A 110 7.04 -5.19 2.40
C VAL A 110 5.50 -5.13 2.45
N SER A 111 4.86 -4.81 1.32
CA SER A 111 3.40 -4.77 1.24
C SER A 111 2.79 -6.15 1.47
N CYS A 112 3.32 -7.19 0.82
CA CYS A 112 2.85 -8.57 0.99
C CYS A 112 3.14 -9.11 2.38
N GLY A 113 4.33 -8.83 2.93
CA GLY A 113 4.68 -9.15 4.31
C GLY A 113 3.74 -8.47 5.32
N THR A 114 3.39 -7.20 5.11
CA THR A 114 2.39 -6.48 5.93
C THR A 114 1.04 -7.20 5.92
N LEU A 115 0.55 -7.56 4.73
CA LEU A 115 -0.73 -8.28 4.59
C LEU A 115 -0.68 -9.67 5.23
N GLN A 116 0.45 -10.37 5.12
CA GLN A 116 0.64 -11.69 5.72
C GLN A 116 0.70 -11.64 7.24
N VAL A 117 1.45 -10.69 7.81
CA VAL A 117 1.56 -10.48 9.27
C VAL A 117 0.19 -10.18 9.88
N LEU A 118 -0.58 -9.32 9.21
CA LEU A 118 -1.93 -8.92 9.65
C LEU A 118 -3.05 -9.87 9.19
N GLN A 119 -2.70 -10.92 8.45
CA GLN A 119 -3.63 -11.85 7.80
C GLN A 119 -4.78 -11.14 7.05
N CYS A 120 -4.44 -10.10 6.31
CA CYS A 120 -5.36 -9.29 5.53
C CYS A 120 -5.33 -9.68 4.04
N LYS A 121 -6.39 -9.30 3.31
CA LYS A 121 -6.45 -9.40 1.84
C LYS A 121 -6.64 -8.03 1.21
N CYS A 122 -6.37 -7.93 -0.08
CA CYS A 122 -6.77 -6.76 -0.87
C CYS A 122 -8.04 -7.09 -1.66
N GLU A 123 -9.02 -6.20 -1.65
CA GLU A 123 -10.28 -6.38 -2.40
C GLU A 123 -10.10 -6.61 -3.91
N ARG A 124 -8.94 -6.19 -4.46
CA ARG A 124 -8.63 -6.37 -5.89
C ARG A 124 -7.75 -7.59 -6.08
N HIS A 125 -8.30 -8.67 -6.65
CA HIS A 125 -7.56 -9.90 -7.01
C HIS A 125 -6.25 -9.67 -7.78
N LYS A 126 -6.14 -8.58 -8.56
CA LYS A 126 -4.88 -8.23 -9.26
C LYS A 126 -3.71 -7.98 -8.30
N LYS A 127 -3.97 -7.46 -7.09
CA LYS A 127 -2.94 -7.17 -6.08
C LYS A 127 -2.49 -8.46 -5.36
N GLU A 128 -3.40 -9.38 -5.12
CA GLU A 128 -3.10 -10.69 -4.51
C GLU A 128 -2.16 -11.53 -5.40
N LYS A 129 -2.34 -11.47 -6.72
CA LYS A 129 -1.43 -12.11 -7.69
C LYS A 129 0.02 -11.59 -7.60
N VAL A 130 0.23 -10.33 -7.21
CA VAL A 130 1.58 -9.76 -7.05
C VAL A 130 2.32 -10.47 -5.91
N CYS A 131 1.65 -10.72 -4.78
CA CYS A 131 2.26 -11.42 -3.66
C CYS A 131 2.64 -12.87 -3.98
N MET A 132 1.84 -13.55 -4.81
CA MET A 132 2.19 -14.88 -5.32
C MET A 132 3.44 -14.86 -6.21
N GLN A 133 3.56 -13.85 -7.09
CA GLN A 133 4.71 -13.69 -7.98
C GLN A 133 6.01 -13.43 -7.21
N ILE A 134 5.97 -12.61 -6.15
CA ILE A 134 7.14 -12.28 -5.35
C ILE A 134 7.70 -13.51 -4.63
N ASN A 135 6.82 -14.37 -4.09
CA ASN A 135 7.22 -15.59 -3.39
C ASN A 135 7.83 -16.68 -4.29
N THR A 136 7.65 -16.58 -5.61
CA THR A 136 8.13 -17.58 -6.58
C THR A 136 9.49 -17.20 -7.17
N HIS A 137 9.89 -15.93 -7.08
CA HIS A 137 11.12 -15.45 -7.70
C HIS A 137 12.28 -15.53 -6.71
N ASN A 138 12.94 -16.70 -6.66
CA ASN A 138 14.27 -16.81 -6.09
C ASN A 138 15.27 -16.20 -7.07
N ASN A 139 16.06 -15.26 -6.56
CA ASN A 139 17.22 -14.58 -7.12
C ASN A 139 17.72 -15.09 -8.48
N GLU A 140 17.51 -14.30 -9.53
CA GLU A 140 18.46 -14.15 -10.61
C GLU A 140 18.30 -12.75 -11.23
N ASP A 141 19.44 -12.20 -11.67
CA ASP A 141 19.66 -10.91 -12.33
C ASP A 141 20.05 -9.71 -11.44
N ARG A 142 21.35 -9.65 -11.12
CA ARG A 142 22.09 -8.39 -11.00
C ARG A 142 22.17 -7.73 -12.38
N GLU A 143 21.18 -6.93 -12.73
CA GLU A 143 21.35 -5.89 -13.75
C GLU A 143 21.63 -4.56 -13.05
N THR A 144 22.91 -4.17 -13.05
CA THR A 144 23.38 -2.81 -12.80
C THR A 144 22.89 -1.90 -13.93
N GLY A 145 21.63 -1.48 -13.83
CA GLY A 145 21.06 -0.46 -14.71
C GLY A 145 21.59 0.92 -14.33
N GLU A 146 22.48 1.42 -15.16
CA GLU A 146 23.07 2.76 -15.11
C GLU A 146 22.00 3.83 -14.76
N GLN A 147 22.26 4.61 -13.70
CA GLN A 147 21.38 5.69 -13.26
C GLN A 147 21.38 6.83 -14.31
N SER A 148 20.62 6.65 -15.38
CA SER A 148 20.33 7.73 -16.32
C SER A 148 19.73 8.91 -15.55
N LYS A 149 20.22 10.12 -15.84
CA LYS A 149 19.77 11.38 -15.20
C LYS A 149 18.25 11.50 -15.32
N LYS A 150 17.52 11.15 -14.25
CA LYS A 150 16.07 10.95 -14.29
C LYS A 150 15.29 12.25 -14.30
N LYS A 151 14.49 12.41 -15.35
CA LYS A 151 13.32 13.28 -15.41
C LYS A 151 12.41 12.99 -14.22
N CYS A 152 11.91 14.06 -13.61
CA CYS A 152 10.93 14.09 -12.52
C CYS A 152 9.88 12.96 -12.62
N ASN A 153 9.81 12.06 -11.62
CA ASN A 153 8.79 11.01 -11.60
C ASN A 153 7.83 11.18 -10.42
N HIS A 154 6.63 11.68 -10.69
CA HIS A 154 5.59 11.84 -9.67
C HIS A 154 5.19 10.51 -8.99
N GLU A 155 5.17 9.39 -9.73
CA GLU A 155 4.85 8.08 -9.16
C GLU A 155 5.92 7.62 -8.15
N PHE A 156 7.17 8.07 -8.34
CA PHE A 156 8.26 7.80 -7.42
C PHE A 156 8.06 8.52 -6.09
N CYS A 157 7.68 9.81 -6.14
CA CYS A 157 7.37 10.59 -4.93
C CYS A 157 6.15 10.03 -4.18
N GLU A 158 5.09 9.65 -4.90
CA GLU A 158 3.90 9.04 -4.29
C GLU A 158 4.27 7.72 -3.56
N LEU A 159 5.15 6.91 -4.14
CA LEU A 159 5.64 5.70 -3.47
C LEU A 159 6.44 6.03 -2.20
N LYS A 160 7.31 7.04 -2.23
CA LYS A 160 8.06 7.49 -1.05
C LYS A 160 7.15 7.98 0.08
N GLU A 161 6.11 8.75 -0.26
CA GLU A 161 5.11 9.19 0.72
C GLU A 161 4.38 7.99 1.35
N ASN A 162 3.97 7.01 0.54
CA ASN A 162 3.32 5.79 1.05
C ASN A 162 4.25 4.99 1.99
N ILE A 163 5.53 4.87 1.67
CA ILE A 163 6.53 4.20 2.51
C ILE A 163 6.66 4.91 3.85
N SER A 164 6.76 6.25 3.83
CA SER A 164 6.83 7.05 5.05
C SER A 164 5.58 6.89 5.91
N SER A 165 4.38 6.93 5.31
CA SER A 165 3.12 6.70 6.01
C SER A 165 3.04 5.29 6.61
N LEU A 166 3.41 4.26 5.84
CA LEU A 166 3.41 2.87 6.29
C LEU A 166 4.34 2.68 7.50
N ARG A 167 5.59 3.17 7.41
CA ARG A 167 6.55 3.11 8.52
C ARG A 167 6.01 3.81 9.76
N SER A 168 5.49 5.03 9.60
CA SER A 168 4.92 5.76 10.73
C SER A 168 3.74 5.02 11.36
N CYS A 169 2.91 4.34 10.57
CA CYS A 169 1.77 3.59 11.08
C CYS A 169 2.20 2.33 11.82
N TRP A 170 3.18 1.59 11.29
CA TRP A 170 3.78 0.46 12.00
C TRP A 170 4.40 0.88 13.33
N ASN A 171 5.15 1.99 13.37
CA ASN A 171 5.73 2.52 14.62
C ASN A 171 4.65 2.87 15.67
N LYS A 172 3.48 3.35 15.24
CA LYS A 172 2.36 3.61 16.15
C LYS A 172 1.76 2.31 16.66
N PHE A 173 1.46 1.40 15.75
CA PHE A 173 0.85 0.11 16.08
C PHE A 173 1.76 -0.75 16.97
N GLU A 174 3.06 -0.71 16.73
CA GLU A 174 4.08 -1.37 17.55
C GLU A 174 4.01 -0.91 19.02
N LYS A 175 3.78 0.38 19.27
CA LYS A 175 3.60 0.91 20.64
C LYS A 175 2.33 0.38 21.32
N ILE A 176 1.32 0.00 20.55
CA ILE A 176 0.06 -0.55 21.08
C ILE A 176 0.26 -2.03 21.42
N ILE A 177 0.88 -2.80 20.53
CA ILE A 177 1.07 -4.25 20.71
C ILE A 177 2.26 -4.60 21.63
N SER A 178 3.07 -3.61 22.02
CA SER A 178 4.17 -3.76 22.99
C SER A 178 3.78 -3.46 24.44
N ARG A 179 2.57 -2.96 24.68
CA ARG A 179 2.00 -2.76 26.03
C ARG A 179 1.40 -4.06 26.54
#